data_AF-A0A9E5UVI9-F1
#
_entry.id   AF-A0A9E5UVI9-F1
#
_cell.length_a   1.000
_cell.length_b   1.000
_cell.length_c   1.000
_cell.angle_alpha   90.00
_cell.angle_beta   90.00
_cell.angle_gamma   90.00
#
_symmetry.space_group_name_H-M   'P 1'
#
loop_
_entity.id
_entity.type
_entity.pdbx_description
1 polymer ?
#
loop_
_entity_poly.entity_id
_entity_poly.type
_entity_poly.pdbx_seq_one_letter_code
_entity_poly.pdbx_strand_id
1 'polypeptide(L)'
;MIARTLGDVQAGLLSATFYTLVPYAFFFERMALADAWAGLIATGMVWVAIRFARRPTWRTAFWVGVFMALTPAAKLTMAFMAAIPAPAVLLLGRYRSLSDLWRRYGLRSFFALLVTALLWMLVLVPAVIENLSGGPDYILFDNHLVGVATESQTLGEKLGEWWEKQALLMSVPLTVFWLVAWPFALLQQPRRLGLLLSWLALAWFATFFVIAPGSFQSRYLMAGFPAVAVTLGVGGLVLLRVVTEQLAHSQARALAWGGFVLALVFWAAGFALPFAQQASTDPAALHLPPQDEKRLPGRLVQWLRFAGCRPISERPGRQRNALHHQQHALLPAHRILCAGPVGV
;
A
#
# COMPACT_ATOMS: atom_id res chain seq x y z
N MET A 1 -6.26 14.15 -3.89
CA MET A 1 -5.61 15.49 -4.02
C MET A 1 -4.39 15.48 -4.96
N ILE A 2 -3.43 14.55 -4.78
CA ILE A 2 -2.21 14.45 -5.61
C ILE A 2 -2.54 14.35 -7.10
N ALA A 3 -3.40 13.41 -7.50
CA ALA A 3 -3.85 13.25 -8.88
C ALA A 3 -4.42 14.55 -9.47
N ARG A 4 -5.23 15.29 -8.71
CA ARG A 4 -5.74 16.62 -9.12
C ARG A 4 -4.63 17.63 -9.34
N THR A 5 -3.58 17.60 -8.52
CA THR A 5 -2.45 18.53 -8.68
C THR A 5 -1.53 18.18 -9.84
N LEU A 6 -1.44 16.91 -10.22
CA LEU A 6 -0.59 16.43 -11.31
C LEU A 6 -1.34 16.38 -12.65
N GLY A 7 -2.62 16.03 -12.67
CA GLY A 7 -3.50 16.10 -13.83
C GLY A 7 -4.56 17.18 -13.61
N ASP A 8 -5.81 16.75 -13.37
CA ASP A 8 -6.97 17.61 -13.15
C ASP A 8 -8.02 16.94 -12.24
N VAL A 9 -9.20 17.54 -12.12
CA VAL A 9 -10.29 17.04 -11.28
C VAL A 9 -10.75 15.64 -11.69
N GLN A 10 -10.81 15.34 -13.00
CA GLN A 10 -11.22 14.03 -13.51
C GLN A 10 -10.21 12.96 -13.13
N ALA A 11 -8.90 13.24 -13.28
CA ALA A 11 -7.84 12.34 -12.82
C ALA A 11 -7.94 12.09 -11.31
N GLY A 12 -8.29 13.14 -10.55
CA GLY A 12 -8.56 13.06 -9.12
C GLY A 12 -9.68 12.08 -8.77
N LEU A 13 -10.83 12.20 -9.45
CA LEU A 13 -11.99 11.33 -9.26
C LEU A 13 -11.67 9.89 -9.66
N LEU A 14 -11.09 9.67 -10.84
CA LEU A 14 -10.70 8.33 -11.29
C LEU A 14 -9.75 7.65 -10.31
N SER A 15 -8.74 8.37 -9.82
CA SER A 15 -7.80 7.82 -8.83
C SER A 15 -8.49 7.43 -7.53
N ALA A 16 -9.45 8.25 -7.07
CA ALA A 16 -10.22 7.96 -5.86
C ALA A 16 -11.13 6.74 -6.07
N THR A 17 -11.79 6.63 -7.23
CA THR A 17 -12.61 5.48 -7.60
C THR A 17 -11.78 4.20 -7.65
N PHE A 18 -10.62 4.21 -8.31
CA PHE A 18 -9.74 3.05 -8.35
C PHE A 18 -9.26 2.64 -6.96
N TYR A 19 -8.83 3.60 -6.12
CA TYR A 19 -8.38 3.28 -4.77
C TYR A 19 -9.49 2.67 -3.91
N THR A 20 -10.71 3.23 -4.00
CA THR A 20 -11.85 2.79 -3.18
C THR A 20 -12.35 1.41 -3.61
N LEU A 21 -12.35 1.14 -4.92
CA LEU A 21 -12.89 -0.10 -5.46
C LEU A 21 -11.86 -1.22 -5.52
N VAL A 22 -10.55 -0.96 -5.45
CA VAL A 22 -9.57 -2.03 -5.63
C VAL A 22 -9.68 -3.04 -4.48
N PRO A 23 -9.93 -4.34 -4.77
CA PRO A 23 -9.99 -5.42 -3.78
C PRO A 23 -8.87 -5.39 -2.75
N TYR A 24 -7.67 -5.06 -3.23
CA TYR A 24 -6.48 -4.93 -2.44
C TYR A 24 -6.66 -3.96 -1.26
N ALA A 25 -7.07 -2.72 -1.52
CA ALA A 25 -7.18 -1.68 -0.49
C ALA A 25 -8.25 -2.05 0.53
N PHE A 26 -9.41 -2.51 0.06
CA PHE A 26 -10.51 -2.96 0.89
C PHE A 26 -10.10 -4.07 1.85
N PHE A 27 -9.39 -5.09 1.36
CA PHE A 27 -8.95 -6.22 2.18
C PHE A 27 -7.97 -5.80 3.29
N PHE A 28 -6.94 -5.01 2.94
CA PHE A 28 -5.90 -4.60 3.89
C PHE A 28 -6.38 -3.57 4.91
N GLU A 29 -7.29 -2.67 4.52
CA GLU A 29 -7.90 -1.72 5.45
C GLU A 29 -8.76 -2.41 6.50
N ARG A 30 -9.52 -3.46 6.12
CA ARG A 30 -10.33 -4.25 7.07
C ARG A 30 -9.52 -5.03 8.08
N MET A 31 -8.30 -5.45 7.72
CA MET A 31 -7.42 -6.16 8.64
C MET A 31 -6.75 -5.24 9.67
N ALA A 32 -7.05 -3.93 9.66
CA ALA A 32 -6.51 -2.92 10.58
C ALA A 32 -4.97 -2.97 10.70
N LEU A 33 -4.29 -3.28 9.59
CA LEU A 33 -2.84 -3.42 9.55
C LEU A 33 -2.15 -2.05 9.52
N ALA A 34 -0.96 -2.00 10.10
CA ALA A 34 -0.05 -0.85 10.01
C ALA A 34 0.26 -0.45 8.54
N ASP A 35 0.03 -1.37 7.59
CA ASP A 35 0.21 -1.17 6.15
C ASP A 35 -0.64 -0.04 5.57
N ALA A 36 -1.92 0.06 5.97
CA ALA A 36 -2.80 1.12 5.49
C ALA A 36 -2.36 2.49 6.03
N TRP A 37 -1.94 2.55 7.30
CA TRP A 37 -1.36 3.75 7.91
C TRP A 37 -0.06 4.17 7.23
N ALA A 38 0.82 3.22 6.92
CA ALA A 38 2.05 3.46 6.18
C ALA A 38 1.76 4.03 4.78
N GLY A 39 0.76 3.49 4.07
CA GLY A 39 0.30 4.01 2.78
C GLY A 39 -0.25 5.44 2.87
N LEU A 40 -1.04 5.74 3.91
CA LEU A 40 -1.56 7.09 4.17
C LEU A 40 -0.43 8.09 4.44
N ILE A 41 0.51 7.75 5.32
CA ILE A 41 1.65 8.60 5.66
C ILE A 41 2.56 8.81 4.45
N ALA A 42 2.83 7.76 3.66
CA ALA A 42 3.58 7.86 2.41
C ALA A 42 2.89 8.77 1.38
N THR A 43 1.55 8.68 1.27
CA THR A 43 0.75 9.57 0.42
C THR A 43 0.85 11.02 0.90
N GLY A 44 0.75 11.25 2.22
CA GLY A 44 0.95 12.57 2.83
C GLY A 44 2.34 13.14 2.55
N MET A 45 3.37 12.30 2.67
CA MET A 45 4.76 12.66 2.37
C MET A 45 4.92 13.12 0.92
N VAL A 46 4.36 12.38 -0.05
CA VAL A 46 4.37 12.76 -1.48
C VAL A 46 3.63 14.08 -1.70
N TRP A 47 2.47 14.25 -1.07
CA TRP A 47 1.69 15.48 -1.20
C TRP A 47 2.46 16.71 -0.69
N VAL A 48 3.09 16.60 0.49
CA VAL A 48 3.90 17.67 1.07
C VAL A 48 5.16 17.91 0.24
N ALA A 49 5.80 16.86 -0.28
CA ALA A 49 6.95 16.97 -1.18
C ALA A 49 6.60 17.73 -2.48
N ILE A 50 5.43 17.47 -3.08
CA ILE A 50 4.94 18.24 -4.24
C ILE A 50 4.74 19.72 -3.88
N ARG A 51 4.17 20.01 -2.70
CA ARG A 51 4.00 21.40 -2.25
C ARG A 51 5.34 22.09 -2.03
N PHE A 52 6.30 21.41 -1.41
CA PHE A 52 7.65 21.91 -1.19
C PHE A 52 8.38 22.18 -2.50
N ALA A 53 8.32 21.25 -3.46
CA ALA A 53 8.93 21.40 -4.78
C ALA A 53 8.37 22.59 -5.55
N ARG A 54 7.07 22.87 -5.44
CA ARG A 54 6.43 24.01 -6.12
C ARG A 54 6.67 25.35 -5.42
N ARG A 55 6.67 25.36 -4.09
CA ARG A 55 6.80 26.56 -3.25
C ARG A 55 7.61 26.22 -2.01
N PRO A 56 8.95 26.35 -2.05
CA PRO A 56 9.79 26.02 -0.92
C PRO A 56 9.64 27.09 0.16
N THR A 57 8.85 26.78 1.20
CA THR A 57 8.65 27.62 2.40
C THR A 57 9.14 26.87 3.64
N TRP A 58 9.44 27.61 4.73
CA TRP A 58 9.79 27.00 6.02
C TRP A 58 8.68 26.09 6.55
N ARG A 59 7.41 26.51 6.41
CA ARG A 59 6.25 25.68 6.78
C ARG A 59 6.20 24.38 5.99
N THR A 60 6.40 24.41 4.67
CA THR A 60 6.43 23.17 3.88
C THR A 60 7.64 22.30 4.24
N ALA A 61 8.80 22.90 4.52
CA ALA A 61 10.00 22.15 4.93
C ALA A 61 9.81 21.46 6.30
N PHE A 62 9.17 22.14 7.26
CA PHE A 62 8.77 21.54 8.53
C PHE A 62 7.93 20.28 8.30
N TRP A 63 6.86 20.39 7.50
CA TRP A 63 6.02 19.24 7.20
C TRP A 63 6.76 18.14 6.43
N VAL A 64 7.67 18.48 5.52
CA VAL A 64 8.54 17.48 4.88
C VAL A 64 9.31 16.72 5.95
N GLY A 65 9.97 17.41 6.89
CA GLY A 65 10.71 16.77 7.98
C GLY A 65 9.85 15.90 8.90
N VAL A 66 8.64 16.37 9.24
CA VAL A 66 7.67 15.58 10.02
C VAL A 66 7.31 14.29 9.28
N PHE A 67 6.94 14.37 8.01
CA PHE A 67 6.57 13.18 7.24
C PHE A 67 7.76 12.26 6.95
N MET A 68 8.97 12.81 6.76
CA MET A 68 10.21 12.02 6.67
C MET A 68 10.46 11.21 7.95
N ALA A 69 10.17 11.77 9.13
CA ALA A 69 10.27 11.04 10.39
C ALA A 69 9.15 9.99 10.54
N LEU A 70 7.90 10.37 10.20
CA LEU A 70 6.74 9.49 10.33
C LEU A 70 6.79 8.28 9.38
N THR A 71 7.36 8.40 8.19
CA THR A 71 7.42 7.28 7.22
C THR A 71 8.10 6.02 7.79
N PRO A 72 9.37 6.06 8.26
CA PRO A 72 10.00 4.91 8.90
C PRO A 72 9.36 4.54 10.25
N ALA A 73 8.80 5.51 10.99
CA ALA A 73 8.12 5.23 12.27
C ALA A 73 6.82 4.42 12.07
N ALA A 74 6.10 4.66 10.97
CA ALA A 74 4.91 3.89 10.62
C ALA A 74 5.27 2.46 10.19
N LYS A 75 6.34 2.34 9.39
CA LYS A 75 6.88 1.05 8.98
C LYS A 75 8.31 1.25 8.48
N LEU A 76 9.28 0.51 9.03
CA LEU A 76 10.70 0.65 8.67
C LEU A 76 10.95 0.50 7.16
N THR A 77 10.18 -0.35 6.51
CA THR A 77 10.22 -0.60 5.05
C THR A 77 9.93 0.65 4.23
N MET A 78 9.27 1.64 4.83
CA MET A 78 8.95 2.93 4.23
C MET A 78 10.02 3.99 4.48
N ALA A 79 11.14 3.67 5.12
CA ALA A 79 12.26 4.59 5.28
C ALA A 79 12.72 5.19 3.94
N PHE A 80 12.68 4.40 2.87
CA PHE A 80 13.03 4.85 1.51
C PHE A 80 12.12 5.99 1.01
N MET A 81 10.89 6.10 1.50
CA MET A 81 10.02 7.23 1.16
C MET A 81 10.56 8.58 1.63
N ALA A 82 11.47 8.62 2.61
CA ALA A 82 12.14 9.84 3.00
C ALA A 82 12.96 10.46 1.85
N ALA A 83 13.31 9.68 0.83
CA ALA A 83 13.99 10.16 -0.36
C ALA A 83 13.06 10.91 -1.35
N ILE A 84 11.73 10.80 -1.26
CA ILE A 84 10.79 11.39 -2.25
C ILE A 84 10.89 12.92 -2.45
N PRO A 85 11.32 13.76 -1.48
CA PRO A 85 11.49 15.19 -1.74
C PRO A 85 12.52 15.48 -2.84
N ALA A 86 13.55 14.65 -2.97
CA ALA A 86 14.58 14.82 -3.98
C ALA A 86 14.03 14.70 -5.42
N PRO A 87 13.39 13.58 -5.85
CA PRO A 87 12.78 13.51 -7.17
C PRO A 87 11.63 14.51 -7.33
N ALA A 88 10.90 14.87 -6.26
CA ALA A 88 9.88 15.91 -6.36
C ALA A 88 10.49 17.28 -6.74
N VAL A 89 11.59 17.68 -6.09
CA VAL A 89 12.31 18.92 -6.39
C VAL A 89 12.97 18.85 -7.78
N LEU A 90 13.60 17.73 -8.14
CA LEU A 90 14.26 17.57 -9.45
C LEU A 90 13.26 17.60 -10.62
N LEU A 91 12.11 16.95 -10.47
CA LEU A 91 11.14 16.80 -11.56
C LEU A 91 10.13 17.94 -11.64
N LEU A 92 9.72 18.52 -10.51
CA LEU A 92 8.68 19.55 -10.45
C LEU A 92 9.19 20.93 -10.02
N GLY A 93 10.41 21.02 -9.51
CA GLY A 93 11.01 22.27 -9.04
C GLY A 93 11.26 23.27 -10.16
N ARG A 94 11.23 24.55 -9.79
CA ARG A 94 11.58 25.67 -10.69
C ARG A 94 12.98 26.17 -10.36
N TYR A 95 13.98 25.65 -11.07
CA TYR A 95 15.38 26.08 -10.98
C TYR A 95 16.00 26.17 -12.38
N ARG A 96 17.00 27.04 -12.55
CA ARG A 96 17.72 27.21 -13.83
C ARG A 96 19.12 26.58 -13.84
N SER A 97 19.73 26.43 -12.67
CA SER A 97 21.08 25.87 -12.47
C SER A 97 21.14 25.11 -11.15
N LEU A 98 22.19 24.31 -10.94
CA LEU A 98 22.43 23.63 -9.66
C LEU A 98 22.66 24.61 -8.51
N SER A 99 23.32 25.74 -8.78
CA SER A 99 23.49 26.81 -7.79
C SER A 99 22.15 27.46 -7.38
N ASP A 100 21.23 27.66 -8.33
CA ASP A 100 19.88 28.15 -8.05
C ASP A 100 19.04 27.12 -7.27
N LEU A 101 19.21 25.83 -7.57
CA LEU A 101 18.61 24.74 -6.79
C LEU A 101 19.08 24.82 -5.33
N TRP A 102 20.39 24.87 -5.09
CA TRP A 102 20.92 24.94 -3.73
C TRP A 102 20.46 26.20 -2.99
N ARG A 103 20.49 27.36 -3.65
CA ARG A 103 20.04 28.63 -3.07
C ARG A 103 18.55 28.61 -2.69
N ARG A 104 17.69 27.98 -3.51
CA ARG A 104 16.24 27.94 -3.28
C ARG A 104 15.82 26.87 -2.28
N TYR A 105 16.39 25.67 -2.39
CA TYR A 105 15.94 24.50 -1.62
C TYR A 105 16.90 24.11 -0.51
N GLY A 106 18.21 24.35 -0.63
CA GLY A 106 19.26 23.83 0.26
C GLY A 106 19.00 24.06 1.75
N LEU A 107 18.92 25.33 2.18
CA LEU A 107 18.66 25.68 3.60
C LEU A 107 17.34 25.08 4.14
N ARG A 108 16.33 24.98 3.28
CA ARG A 108 15.02 24.47 3.68
C ARG A 108 15.01 22.93 3.73
N SER A 109 15.73 22.27 2.83
CA SER A 109 15.96 20.83 2.88
C SER A 109 16.79 20.47 4.11
N PHE A 110 17.82 21.25 4.44
CA PHE A 110 18.58 21.09 5.69
C PHE A 110 17.68 21.22 6.92
N PHE A 111 16.78 22.20 6.93
CA PHE A 111 15.81 22.33 8.02
C PHE A 111 14.82 21.16 8.10
N ALA A 112 14.36 20.61 6.98
CA ALA A 112 13.56 19.39 6.98
C ALA A 112 14.33 18.20 7.58
N LEU A 113 15.62 18.05 7.25
CA LEU A 113 16.50 17.04 7.85
C LEU A 113 16.67 17.27 9.36
N LEU A 114 16.87 18.51 9.80
CA LEU A 114 16.97 18.85 11.22
C LEU A 114 15.68 18.48 11.98
N VAL A 115 14.50 18.83 11.43
CA VAL A 115 13.22 18.43 12.03
C VAL A 115 13.09 16.91 12.10
N THR A 116 13.50 16.19 11.05
CA THR A 116 13.49 14.71 11.04
C THR A 116 14.37 14.15 12.14
N ALA A 117 15.60 14.66 12.27
CA ALA A 117 16.56 14.24 13.27
C ALA A 117 16.05 14.53 14.68
N LEU A 118 15.51 15.73 14.95
CA LEU A 118 14.96 16.09 16.25
C LEU A 118 13.82 15.16 16.68
N LEU A 119 12.92 14.80 15.77
CA LEU A 119 11.83 13.87 16.07
C LEU A 119 12.33 12.46 16.36
N TRP A 120 13.31 11.96 15.59
CA TRP A 120 13.91 10.65 15.84
C TRP A 120 14.76 10.62 17.11
N MET A 121 15.41 11.72 17.49
CA MET A 121 16.16 11.83 18.75
C MET A 121 15.27 11.59 19.97
N LEU A 122 13.98 11.94 19.92
CA LEU A 122 13.03 11.64 21.01
C LEU A 122 12.85 10.14 21.25
N VAL A 123 13.06 9.31 20.23
CA VAL A 123 12.97 7.84 20.32
C VAL A 123 14.34 7.22 20.54
N LEU A 124 15.36 7.71 19.82
CA LEU A 124 16.70 7.14 19.85
C LEU A 124 17.46 7.46 21.15
N VAL A 125 17.28 8.66 21.72
CA VAL A 125 18.01 9.03 22.94
C VAL A 125 17.59 8.14 24.13
N PRO A 126 16.30 7.94 24.45
CA PRO A 126 15.91 7.01 25.50
C PRO A 126 16.38 5.59 25.22
N ALA A 127 16.24 5.11 23.97
CA ALA A 127 16.69 3.79 23.55
C ALA A 127 18.19 3.58 23.80
N VAL A 128 19.01 4.58 23.47
CA VAL A 128 20.46 4.54 23.69
C VAL A 128 20.80 4.62 25.18
N ILE A 129 20.13 5.47 25.95
CA ILE A 129 20.35 5.59 27.41
C ILE A 129 20.05 4.26 28.10
N GLU A 130 18.93 3.62 27.78
CA GLU A 130 18.53 2.34 28.37
C GLU A 130 19.52 1.23 28.03
N ASN A 131 19.92 1.14 26.74
CA ASN A 131 20.92 0.19 26.27
C ASN A 131 22.29 0.39 26.94
N LEU A 132 22.72 1.64 27.18
CA LEU A 132 23.98 1.94 27.87
C LEU A 132 23.90 1.74 29.39
N SER A 133 22.71 1.83 29.99
CA SER A 133 22.50 1.68 31.44
C SER A 133 22.44 0.22 31.89
N GLY A 134 22.59 -0.75 30.98
CA GLY A 134 22.43 -2.18 31.28
C GLY A 134 20.99 -2.55 31.65
N GLY A 135 20.01 -1.78 31.19
CA GLY A 135 18.59 -2.11 31.33
C GLY A 135 18.21 -3.37 30.55
N PRO A 136 16.96 -3.88 30.71
CA PRO A 136 16.46 -4.94 29.85
C PRO A 136 16.62 -4.52 28.38
N ASP A 137 17.03 -5.45 27.50
CA ASP A 137 17.31 -5.18 26.10
C ASP A 137 16.20 -4.33 25.47
N TYR A 138 16.47 -3.05 25.18
CA TYR A 138 15.51 -2.18 24.50
C TYR A 138 15.41 -2.63 23.04
N ILE A 139 14.42 -3.47 22.74
CA ILE A 139 14.17 -3.98 21.40
C ILE A 139 13.45 -2.89 20.59
N LEU A 140 14.23 -2.00 19.97
CA LEU A 140 13.70 -1.00 19.04
C LEU A 140 13.14 -1.66 17.76
N PHE A 141 13.79 -2.74 17.33
CA PHE A 141 13.38 -3.52 16.16
C PHE A 141 13.35 -4.98 16.53
N ASP A 142 12.18 -5.58 16.39
CA ASP A 142 12.03 -6.96 16.78
C ASP A 142 12.45 -7.89 15.64
N ASN A 143 13.62 -8.51 15.82
CA ASN A 143 14.28 -9.32 14.79
C ASN A 143 13.59 -10.68 14.60
N HIS A 144 12.72 -11.11 15.53
CA HIS A 144 12.00 -12.39 15.43
C HIS A 144 11.05 -12.48 14.23
N LEU A 145 10.65 -11.34 13.64
CA LEU A 145 9.81 -11.27 12.44
C LEU A 145 10.62 -11.25 11.14
N VAL A 146 11.93 -11.00 11.21
CA VAL A 146 12.85 -11.18 10.08
C VAL A 146 13.17 -12.67 10.04
N GLY A 147 12.20 -13.46 9.54
CA GLY A 147 12.41 -14.88 9.33
C GLY A 147 13.70 -15.07 8.52
N VAL A 148 14.61 -15.89 9.05
CA VAL A 148 15.84 -16.26 8.34
C VAL A 148 15.40 -16.95 7.06
N ALA A 149 15.48 -16.21 5.97
CA ALA A 149 15.20 -16.70 4.64
C ALA A 149 16.21 -17.80 4.32
N THR A 150 15.83 -19.07 4.47
CA THR A 150 16.70 -20.20 4.14
C THR A 150 16.87 -20.37 2.63
N GLU A 151 15.96 -19.82 1.83
CA GLU A 151 16.04 -19.80 0.36
C GLU A 151 15.91 -18.37 -0.15
N SER A 152 16.88 -17.94 -0.97
CA SER A 152 16.83 -16.65 -1.65
C SER A 152 16.04 -16.77 -2.96
N GLN A 153 14.90 -16.10 -3.06
CA GLN A 153 14.15 -16.07 -4.32
C GLN A 153 14.87 -15.25 -5.40
N THR A 154 14.87 -15.76 -6.64
CA THR A 154 15.42 -15.02 -7.79
C THR A 154 14.53 -13.82 -8.14
N LEU A 155 15.07 -12.82 -8.85
CA LEU A 155 14.27 -11.67 -9.30
C LEU A 155 13.11 -12.11 -10.22
N GLY A 156 13.32 -13.15 -11.03
CA GLY A 156 12.30 -13.71 -11.91
C GLY A 156 11.12 -14.30 -11.12
N GLU A 157 11.40 -15.09 -10.09
CA GLU A 157 10.36 -15.62 -9.17
C GLU A 157 9.59 -14.49 -8.49
N LYS A 158 10.29 -13.45 -8.00
CA LYS A 158 9.65 -12.28 -7.38
C LYS A 158 8.73 -11.54 -8.35
N LEU A 159 9.14 -11.41 -9.60
CA LEU A 159 8.32 -10.79 -10.64
C LEU A 159 7.09 -11.65 -10.98
N GLY A 160 7.25 -12.97 -11.01
CA GLY A 160 6.13 -13.92 -11.16
C GLY A 160 5.13 -13.80 -10.02
N GLU A 161 5.60 -13.86 -8.77
CA GLU A 161 4.75 -13.70 -7.59
C GLU A 161 4.09 -12.31 -7.53
N TRP A 162 4.81 -11.26 -7.92
CA TRP A 162 4.23 -9.92 -8.03
C TRP A 162 3.12 -9.90 -9.07
N TRP A 163 3.33 -10.48 -10.25
CA TRP A 163 2.31 -10.56 -11.30
C TRP A 163 1.08 -11.31 -10.82
N GLU A 164 1.24 -12.48 -10.21
CA GLU A 164 0.13 -13.26 -9.66
C GLU A 164 -0.68 -12.45 -8.62
N LYS A 165 0.02 -11.75 -7.72
CA LYS A 165 -0.62 -10.92 -6.69
C LYS A 165 -1.36 -9.73 -7.29
N GLN A 166 -0.80 -9.07 -8.32
CA GLN A 166 -1.51 -7.98 -9.00
C GLN A 166 -2.70 -8.50 -9.80
N ALA A 167 -2.55 -9.60 -10.54
CA ALA A 167 -3.63 -10.23 -11.28
C ALA A 167 -4.78 -10.64 -10.37
N LEU A 168 -4.48 -11.21 -9.20
CA LEU A 168 -5.48 -11.63 -8.23
C LEU A 168 -6.20 -10.46 -7.55
N LEU A 169 -5.52 -9.34 -7.33
CA LEU A 169 -6.04 -8.25 -6.48
C LEU A 169 -6.45 -6.99 -7.25
N MET A 170 -6.06 -6.87 -8.51
CA MET A 170 -6.50 -5.81 -9.43
C MET A 170 -7.31 -6.34 -10.61
N SER A 171 -7.29 -7.66 -10.87
CA SER A 171 -7.69 -8.32 -12.12
C SER A 171 -6.61 -8.22 -13.21
N VAL A 172 -6.51 -9.25 -14.06
CA VAL A 172 -5.62 -9.25 -15.23
C VAL A 172 -5.89 -8.07 -16.16
N PRO A 173 -7.14 -7.76 -16.58
CA PRO A 173 -7.39 -6.65 -17.50
C PRO A 173 -6.94 -5.30 -16.97
N LEU A 174 -7.21 -5.00 -15.69
CA LEU A 174 -6.80 -3.73 -15.09
C LEU A 174 -5.27 -3.65 -14.94
N THR A 175 -4.61 -4.76 -14.63
CA THR A 175 -3.14 -4.82 -14.51
C THR A 175 -2.48 -4.57 -15.87
N VAL A 176 -2.98 -5.21 -16.93
CA VAL A 176 -2.52 -4.96 -18.31
C VAL A 176 -2.79 -3.51 -18.71
N PHE A 177 -3.99 -2.99 -18.45
CA PHE A 177 -4.32 -1.59 -18.72
C PHE A 177 -3.37 -0.64 -18.00
N TRP A 178 -3.08 -0.89 -16.73
CA TRP A 178 -2.13 -0.08 -15.96
C TRP A 178 -0.72 -0.10 -16.59
N LEU A 179 -0.22 -1.29 -16.94
CA LEU A 179 1.10 -1.46 -17.56
C LEU A 179 1.20 -0.83 -18.95
N VAL A 180 0.09 -0.71 -19.69
CA VAL A 180 0.06 -0.09 -21.03
C VAL A 180 -0.19 1.43 -20.96
N ALA A 181 -1.02 1.88 -20.02
CA ALA A 181 -1.29 3.30 -19.84
C ALA A 181 -0.05 4.06 -19.35
N TRP A 182 0.80 3.38 -18.57
CA TRP A 182 1.98 3.99 -17.94
C TRP A 182 3.04 4.52 -18.92
N PRO A 183 3.58 3.74 -19.89
CA PRO A 183 4.64 4.19 -20.79
C PRO A 183 4.10 5.27 -21.72
N PHE A 184 2.87 5.10 -22.18
CA PHE A 184 2.21 6.07 -23.05
C PHE A 184 2.03 7.41 -22.35
N ALA A 185 1.57 7.40 -21.11
CA ALA A 185 1.44 8.62 -20.34
C ALA A 185 2.83 9.23 -20.06
N LEU A 186 3.87 8.43 -19.80
CA LEU A 186 5.23 8.90 -19.53
C LEU A 186 5.79 9.72 -20.69
N LEU A 187 5.52 9.31 -21.93
CA LEU A 187 5.90 10.06 -23.12
C LEU A 187 5.27 11.45 -23.18
N GLN A 188 4.02 11.58 -22.70
CA GLN A 188 3.29 12.86 -22.72
C GLN A 188 3.60 13.75 -21.52
N GLN A 189 3.87 13.16 -20.34
CA GLN A 189 4.04 13.89 -19.08
C GLN A 189 5.23 13.37 -18.24
N PRO A 190 6.47 13.39 -18.79
CA PRO A 190 7.61 12.68 -18.23
C PRO A 190 7.94 13.11 -16.80
N ARG A 191 7.87 14.41 -16.50
CA ARG A 191 8.16 14.95 -15.17
C ARG A 191 7.16 14.52 -14.10
N ARG A 192 5.86 14.55 -14.43
CA ARG A 192 4.78 14.23 -13.48
C ARG A 192 4.75 12.74 -13.18
N LEU A 193 4.92 11.93 -14.22
CA LEU A 193 4.89 10.48 -14.09
C LEU A 193 6.21 9.92 -13.58
N GLY A 194 7.35 10.55 -13.89
CA GLY A 194 8.63 10.23 -13.26
C GLY A 194 8.57 10.37 -11.73
N LEU A 195 7.78 11.32 -11.21
CA LEU A 195 7.54 11.44 -9.77
C LEU A 195 6.68 10.29 -9.25
N LEU A 196 5.62 9.92 -9.96
CA LEU A 196 4.77 8.79 -9.56
C LEU A 196 5.53 7.46 -9.61
N LEU A 197 6.42 7.27 -10.58
CA LEU A 197 7.34 6.14 -10.62
C LEU A 197 8.30 6.16 -9.44
N SER A 198 8.86 7.32 -9.14
CA SER A 198 9.76 7.46 -8.00
C SER A 198 9.03 7.10 -6.70
N TRP A 199 7.77 7.50 -6.56
CA TRP A 199 6.93 7.09 -5.44
C TRP A 199 6.70 5.58 -5.41
N LEU A 200 6.26 4.97 -6.52
CA LEU A 200 6.02 3.53 -6.59
C LEU A 200 7.29 2.72 -6.31
N ALA A 201 8.40 3.13 -6.94
CA ALA A 201 9.71 2.52 -6.79
C ALA A 201 10.17 2.59 -5.33
N LEU A 202 10.12 3.76 -4.68
CA LEU A 202 10.53 3.90 -3.28
C LEU A 202 9.61 3.12 -2.33
N ALA A 203 8.30 3.08 -2.58
CA ALA A 203 7.34 2.35 -1.76
C ALA A 203 7.53 0.82 -1.86
N TRP A 204 7.92 0.31 -3.03
CA TRP A 204 8.13 -1.12 -3.25
C TRP A 204 9.60 -1.55 -3.19
N PHE A 205 10.54 -0.61 -3.07
CA PHE A 205 11.98 -0.88 -3.06
C PHE A 205 12.34 -1.87 -1.95
N ALA A 206 11.89 -1.60 -0.73
CA ALA A 206 12.14 -2.48 0.40
C ALA A 206 11.54 -3.87 0.17
N THR A 207 10.37 -3.96 -0.45
CA THR A 207 9.69 -5.22 -0.76
C THR A 207 10.52 -6.08 -1.72
N PHE A 208 11.04 -5.50 -2.81
CA PHE A 208 11.79 -6.28 -3.80
C PHE A 208 13.23 -6.59 -3.35
N PHE A 209 13.90 -5.64 -2.71
CA PHE A 209 15.36 -5.67 -2.51
C PHE A 209 15.80 -5.90 -1.06
N VAL A 210 14.98 -5.58 -0.04
CA VAL A 210 15.42 -5.60 1.36
C VAL A 210 14.75 -6.71 2.18
N ILE A 211 13.43 -6.89 2.04
CA ILE A 211 12.62 -7.76 2.92
C ILE A 211 12.40 -9.15 2.31
N ALA A 212 12.32 -9.24 0.98
CA ALA A 212 11.96 -10.47 0.30
C ALA A 212 13.12 -11.41 -0.09
N PRO A 213 14.26 -11.54 0.63
CA PRO A 213 15.06 -12.73 0.45
C PRO A 213 14.23 -14.00 0.69
N GLY A 214 13.31 -14.03 1.67
CA GLY A 214 12.63 -15.27 2.10
C GLY A 214 11.12 -15.39 1.90
N SER A 215 10.40 -14.31 1.60
CA SER A 215 9.00 -14.39 1.14
C SER A 215 8.50 -13.04 0.66
N PHE A 216 8.07 -12.96 -0.60
CA PHE A 216 7.41 -11.77 -1.13
C PHE A 216 5.97 -11.72 -0.60
N GLN A 217 5.69 -10.96 0.47
CA GLN A 217 4.32 -10.91 1.02
C GLN A 217 3.50 -9.80 0.39
N SER A 218 2.24 -10.10 0.06
CA SER A 218 1.35 -9.15 -0.59
C SER A 218 1.24 -7.86 0.22
N ARG A 219 1.07 -7.92 1.56
CA ARG A 219 0.94 -6.78 2.48
C ARG A 219 1.95 -5.65 2.29
N TYR A 220 3.17 -5.97 1.87
CA TYR A 220 4.22 -4.96 1.65
C TYR A 220 3.96 -4.11 0.40
N LEU A 221 3.12 -4.58 -0.52
CA LEU A 221 2.72 -3.83 -1.71
C LEU A 221 1.69 -2.74 -1.40
N MET A 222 0.93 -2.86 -0.31
CA MET A 222 -0.16 -1.93 0.07
C MET A 222 0.31 -0.48 0.10
N ALA A 223 1.51 -0.25 0.62
CA ALA A 223 2.12 1.07 0.68
C ALA A 223 2.25 1.76 -0.69
N GLY A 224 2.37 1.00 -1.78
CA GLY A 224 2.45 1.53 -3.15
C GLY A 224 1.10 1.62 -3.88
N PHE A 225 0.03 1.03 -3.36
CA PHE A 225 -1.29 1.07 -4.00
C PHE A 225 -1.86 2.48 -4.21
N PRO A 226 -1.67 3.45 -3.29
CA PRO A 226 -2.03 4.83 -3.57
C PRO A 226 -1.32 5.39 -4.82
N ALA A 227 -0.06 5.01 -5.06
CA ALA A 227 0.67 5.39 -6.28
C ALA A 227 0.09 4.70 -7.53
N VAL A 228 -0.27 3.42 -7.42
CA VAL A 228 -0.96 2.67 -8.49
C VAL A 228 -2.29 3.33 -8.84
N ALA A 229 -3.11 3.68 -7.84
CA ALA A 229 -4.39 4.34 -8.08
C ALA A 229 -4.22 5.71 -8.75
N VAL A 230 -3.23 6.50 -8.32
CA VAL A 230 -2.93 7.81 -8.94
C VAL A 230 -2.39 7.65 -10.36
N THR A 231 -1.56 6.64 -10.63
CA THR A 231 -1.06 6.37 -11.99
C THR A 231 -2.16 5.85 -12.91
N LEU A 232 -3.07 4.99 -12.43
CA LEU A 232 -4.27 4.58 -13.16
C LEU A 232 -5.16 5.78 -13.52
N GLY A 233 -5.45 6.66 -12.55
CA GLY A 233 -6.30 7.82 -12.80
C GLY A 233 -5.68 8.86 -13.73
N VAL A 234 -4.40 9.20 -13.54
CA VAL A 234 -3.69 10.16 -14.40
C VAL A 234 -3.39 9.56 -15.77
N GLY A 235 -2.81 8.35 -15.81
CA GLY A 235 -2.42 7.67 -17.03
C GLY A 235 -3.61 7.25 -17.88
N GLY A 236 -4.67 6.71 -17.26
CA GLY A 236 -5.90 6.35 -17.97
C GLY A 236 -6.59 7.56 -18.59
N LEU A 237 -6.61 8.70 -17.90
CA LEU A 237 -7.15 9.94 -18.47
C LEU A 237 -6.31 10.47 -19.64
N VAL A 238 -4.98 10.42 -19.54
CA VAL A 238 -4.09 10.82 -20.63
C VAL A 238 -4.30 9.94 -21.85
N LEU A 239 -4.35 8.61 -21.66
CA LEU A 239 -4.60 7.67 -22.74
C LEU A 239 -5.95 7.95 -23.41
N LEU A 240 -7.01 8.11 -22.62
CA LEU A 240 -8.35 8.40 -23.13
C LEU A 240 -8.39 9.71 -23.93
N ARG A 241 -7.70 10.76 -23.45
CA ARG A 241 -7.62 12.02 -24.17
C ARG A 241 -6.97 11.87 -25.52
N VAL A 242 -5.81 11.21 -25.60
CA VAL A 242 -5.11 11.02 -26.87
C VAL A 242 -5.95 10.22 -27.85
N VAL A 243 -6.61 9.15 -27.40
CA VAL A 243 -7.55 8.39 -28.23
C VAL A 243 -8.68 9.29 -28.73
N THR A 244 -9.29 10.11 -27.86
CA THR A 244 -10.39 10.99 -28.25
C THR A 244 -9.97 12.17 -29.13
N GLU A 245 -8.75 12.67 -28.99
CA GLU A 245 -8.21 13.77 -29.81
C GLU A 245 -7.97 13.32 -31.25
N GLN A 246 -7.60 12.05 -31.46
CA GLN A 246 -7.46 11.47 -32.80
C GLN A 246 -8.80 11.21 -33.50
N LEU A 247 -9.92 11.25 -32.76
CA LEU A 247 -11.25 11.05 -33.32
C LEU A 247 -11.85 12.39 -33.80
N ALA A 248 -12.15 12.46 -35.10
CA ALA A 248 -12.69 13.65 -35.75
C ALA A 248 -14.13 13.99 -35.34
N HIS A 249 -14.93 12.98 -34.99
CA HIS A 249 -16.36 13.12 -34.73
C HIS A 249 -16.67 13.19 -33.23
N SER A 250 -17.53 14.13 -32.82
CA SER A 250 -17.98 14.29 -31.43
C SER A 250 -18.66 13.02 -30.89
N GLN A 251 -19.38 12.30 -31.74
CA GLN A 251 -20.01 11.02 -31.41
C GLN A 251 -18.97 9.94 -31.08
N ALA A 252 -17.88 9.84 -31.84
CA ALA A 252 -16.82 8.86 -31.59
C ALA A 252 -16.10 9.14 -30.25
N ARG A 253 -15.94 10.42 -29.88
CA ARG A 253 -15.42 10.80 -28.55
C ARG A 253 -16.36 10.39 -27.43
N ALA A 254 -17.67 10.62 -27.60
CA ALA A 254 -18.68 10.21 -26.63
C ALA A 254 -18.70 8.68 -26.46
N LEU A 255 -18.55 7.93 -27.55
CA LEU A 255 -18.44 6.47 -27.53
C LEU A 255 -17.17 5.98 -26.81
N ALA A 256 -16.02 6.61 -27.03
CA ALA A 256 -14.79 6.25 -26.33
C ALA A 256 -14.89 6.50 -24.81
N TRP A 257 -15.45 7.64 -24.41
CA TRP A 257 -15.74 7.92 -22.99
C TRP A 257 -16.76 6.95 -22.40
N GLY A 258 -17.86 6.69 -23.12
CA GLY A 258 -18.88 5.73 -22.72
C GLY A 258 -18.31 4.33 -22.56
N GLY A 259 -17.47 3.89 -23.50
CA GLY A 259 -16.78 2.60 -23.46
C GLY A 259 -15.81 2.49 -22.27
N PHE A 260 -15.05 3.54 -21.97
CA PHE A 260 -14.17 3.56 -20.80
C PHE A 260 -14.96 3.46 -19.49
N VAL A 261 -16.03 4.25 -19.34
CA VAL A 261 -16.91 4.19 -18.16
C VAL A 261 -17.57 2.82 -18.04
N LEU A 262 -18.06 2.27 -19.15
CA LEU A 262 -18.68 0.96 -19.19
C LEU A 262 -17.69 -0.15 -18.81
N ALA A 263 -16.45 -0.10 -19.30
CA ALA A 263 -15.38 -1.02 -18.91
C ALA A 263 -15.07 -0.94 -17.42
N LEU A 264 -15.04 0.27 -16.84
CA LEU A 264 -14.85 0.46 -15.41
C LEU A 264 -16.01 -0.12 -14.60
N VAL A 265 -17.25 0.08 -15.06
CA VAL A 265 -18.46 -0.50 -14.43
C VAL A 265 -18.44 -2.02 -14.51
N PHE A 266 -18.10 -2.60 -15.66
CA PHE A 266 -17.97 -4.05 -15.81
C PHE A 266 -16.88 -4.63 -14.92
N TRP A 267 -15.72 -3.99 -14.84
CA TRP A 267 -14.67 -4.40 -13.91
C TRP A 267 -15.14 -4.31 -12.46
N ALA A 268 -15.80 -3.21 -12.09
CA ALA A 268 -16.30 -3.04 -10.73
C ALA A 268 -17.34 -4.10 -10.36
N ALA A 269 -18.34 -4.32 -11.22
CA ALA A 269 -19.42 -5.27 -10.98
C ALA A 269 -19.00 -6.74 -11.11
N GLY A 270 -18.09 -7.04 -12.05
CA GLY A 270 -17.65 -8.42 -12.32
C GLY A 270 -16.51 -8.90 -11.42
N PHE A 271 -15.75 -8.00 -10.81
CA PHE A 271 -14.56 -8.35 -10.05
C PHE A 271 -14.50 -7.66 -8.68
N ALA A 272 -14.52 -6.33 -8.64
CA ALA A 272 -14.28 -5.60 -7.40
C ALA A 272 -15.37 -5.80 -6.33
N LEU A 273 -16.64 -5.64 -6.72
CA LEU A 273 -17.79 -5.75 -5.82
C LEU A 273 -18.02 -7.19 -5.34
N PRO A 274 -17.98 -8.22 -6.21
CA PRO A 274 -18.05 -9.62 -5.74
C PRO A 274 -16.95 -9.96 -4.75
N PHE A 275 -15.72 -9.51 -4.99
CA PHE A 275 -14.62 -9.68 -4.04
C PHE A 275 -14.92 -8.99 -2.69
N ALA A 276 -15.34 -7.72 -2.72
CA ALA A 276 -15.64 -6.97 -1.49
C ALA A 276 -16.80 -7.59 -0.70
N GLN A 277 -17.80 -8.11 -1.41
CA GLN A 277 -18.92 -8.86 -0.83
C GLN A 277 -18.42 -10.14 -0.18
N GLN A 278 -17.68 -10.99 -0.90
CA GLN A 278 -17.09 -12.22 -0.34
C GLN A 278 -16.21 -11.93 0.86
N ALA A 279 -15.37 -10.89 0.81
CA ALA A 279 -14.50 -10.51 1.91
C ALA A 279 -15.26 -10.01 3.14
N SER A 280 -16.52 -9.61 2.96
CA SER A 280 -17.40 -9.19 4.04
C SER A 280 -18.26 -10.32 4.59
N THR A 281 -18.76 -11.22 3.73
CA THR A 281 -19.73 -12.26 4.11
C THR A 281 -19.09 -13.62 4.40
N ASP A 282 -18.08 -14.01 3.63
CA ASP A 282 -17.39 -15.29 3.76
C ASP A 282 -15.88 -15.14 3.46
N PRO A 283 -15.11 -14.57 4.40
CA PRO A 283 -13.68 -14.37 4.22
C PRO A 283 -12.87 -15.67 4.16
N ALA A 284 -13.46 -16.81 4.54
CA ALA A 284 -12.79 -18.12 4.47
C ALA A 284 -12.84 -18.73 3.07
N ALA A 285 -13.84 -18.37 2.26
CA ALA A 285 -13.94 -18.78 0.86
C ALA A 285 -13.06 -17.96 -0.09
N LEU A 286 -12.41 -16.90 0.40
CA LEU A 286 -11.54 -16.07 -0.44
C LEU A 286 -10.28 -16.82 -0.85
N HIS A 287 -10.08 -16.91 -2.16
CA HIS A 287 -8.82 -17.37 -2.72
C HIS A 287 -7.79 -16.23 -2.59
N LEU A 288 -6.86 -16.41 -1.66
CA LEU A 288 -5.77 -15.47 -1.40
C LEU A 288 -4.44 -16.14 -1.71
N PRO A 289 -3.35 -15.36 -1.89
CA PRO A 289 -2.03 -15.95 -2.03
C PRO A 289 -1.74 -16.86 -0.83
N PRO A 290 -1.10 -18.03 -1.02
CA PRO A 290 -0.97 -19.05 0.04
C PRO A 290 -0.35 -18.55 1.34
N GLN A 291 0.51 -17.52 1.27
CA GLN A 291 1.14 -16.90 2.44
C GLN A 291 0.17 -16.05 3.28
N ASP A 292 -0.86 -15.48 2.65
CA ASP A 292 -1.89 -14.68 3.33
C ASP A 292 -3.01 -15.58 3.86
N GLU A 293 -3.34 -16.66 3.13
CA GLU A 293 -4.32 -17.68 3.54
C GLU A 293 -3.95 -18.32 4.89
N LYS A 294 -2.68 -18.69 5.09
CA LYS A 294 -2.18 -19.26 6.35
C LYS A 294 -2.36 -18.35 7.58
N ARG A 295 -2.52 -17.03 7.38
CA ARG A 295 -2.64 -16.04 8.47
C ARG A 295 -4.10 -15.67 8.80
N LEU A 296 -5.05 -15.96 7.92
CA LEU A 296 -6.47 -15.75 8.15
C LEU A 296 -7.01 -16.53 9.37
N PRO A 297 -6.78 -17.85 9.53
CA PRO A 297 -7.45 -18.61 10.58
C PRO A 297 -7.09 -18.14 12.00
N GLY A 298 -5.85 -17.71 12.25
CA GLY A 298 -5.44 -17.20 13.57
C GLY A 298 -6.11 -15.87 13.95
N ARG A 299 -6.27 -14.95 13.00
CA ARG A 299 -6.86 -13.62 13.26
C ARG A 299 -8.37 -13.61 13.17
N LEU A 300 -8.97 -14.45 12.31
CA LEU A 300 -10.42 -14.63 12.26
C LEU A 300 -10.93 -15.24 13.57
N VAL A 301 -10.19 -16.20 14.15
CA VAL A 301 -10.49 -16.75 15.48
C VAL A 301 -10.39 -15.68 16.57
N GLN A 302 -9.42 -14.76 16.49
CA GLN A 302 -9.35 -13.62 17.41
C GLN A 302 -10.51 -12.63 17.23
N TRP A 303 -10.89 -12.31 16.00
CA TRP A 303 -12.01 -11.41 15.71
C TRP A 303 -13.35 -12.01 16.10
N LEU A 304 -13.55 -13.31 15.85
CA LEU A 304 -14.69 -14.08 16.33
C LEU A 304 -14.75 -14.12 17.85
N ARG A 305 -13.61 -14.27 18.55
CA ARG A 305 -13.55 -14.12 20.02
C ARG A 305 -13.98 -12.73 20.49
N PHE A 306 -13.57 -11.66 19.79
CA PHE A 306 -14.02 -10.29 20.07
C PHE A 306 -15.52 -10.11 19.81
N ALA A 307 -16.07 -10.78 18.80
CA ALA A 307 -17.50 -10.81 18.48
C ALA A 307 -18.29 -11.81 19.36
N GLY A 308 -17.73 -12.31 20.46
CA GLY A 308 -18.40 -13.23 21.40
C GLY A 308 -18.55 -14.67 20.92
N CYS A 309 -18.01 -15.01 19.76
CA CYS A 309 -18.01 -16.37 19.21
C CYS A 309 -16.80 -17.15 19.74
N ARG A 310 -17.03 -18.02 20.73
CA ARG A 310 -16.00 -18.93 21.23
C ARG A 310 -15.95 -20.22 20.42
N PRO A 311 -14.75 -20.72 20.06
CA PRO A 311 -14.62 -22.06 19.50
C PRO A 311 -15.13 -23.11 20.49
N ILE A 312 -15.83 -24.13 19.99
CA ILE A 312 -16.51 -25.17 20.78
C ILE A 312 -15.55 -25.91 21.74
N SER A 313 -14.26 -25.95 21.42
CA SER A 313 -13.22 -26.60 22.21
C SER A 313 -12.90 -25.94 23.55
N GLU A 314 -13.38 -24.71 23.82
CA GLU A 314 -13.09 -23.97 25.06
C GLU A 314 -14.26 -23.92 26.05
N ARG A 315 -15.31 -24.74 25.88
CA ARG A 315 -16.33 -24.88 26.94
C ARG A 315 -15.71 -25.64 28.14
N PRO A 316 -15.65 -25.05 29.35
CA PRO A 316 -15.24 -25.78 30.54
C PRO A 316 -16.40 -26.70 30.95
N GLY A 317 -16.39 -27.92 30.40
CA GLY A 317 -17.48 -28.87 30.59
C GLY A 317 -17.02 -30.30 30.37
N ARG A 318 -16.59 -30.94 31.46
CA ARG A 318 -16.49 -32.40 31.65
C ARG A 318 -15.48 -33.13 30.75
N GLN A 319 -14.19 -32.99 31.08
CA GLN A 319 -13.26 -34.12 30.93
C GLN A 319 -13.67 -35.21 31.94
N ARG A 320 -14.47 -36.18 31.49
CA ARG A 320 -14.56 -37.50 32.11
C ARG A 320 -14.07 -38.52 31.10
N ASN A 321 -12.93 -39.12 31.44
CA ASN A 321 -12.48 -40.46 31.08
C ASN A 321 -12.72 -40.95 29.65
N ALA A 322 -11.70 -40.85 28.81
CA ALA A 322 -11.45 -41.83 27.74
C ALA A 322 -9.96 -41.84 27.38
N LEU A 323 -9.22 -42.72 28.07
CA LEU A 323 -7.95 -43.25 27.60
C LEU A 323 -8.24 -44.41 26.62
N HIS A 324 -7.35 -44.59 25.65
CA HIS A 324 -7.23 -45.71 24.70
C HIS A 324 -8.22 -45.77 23.52
N HIS A 325 -7.82 -45.21 22.36
CA HIS A 325 -7.51 -45.99 21.15
C HIS A 325 -7.13 -45.07 19.96
N GLN A 326 -6.00 -45.42 19.34
CA GLN A 326 -5.69 -45.42 17.90
C GLN A 326 -6.16 -44.33 16.91
N GLN A 327 -5.17 -44.01 16.05
CA GLN A 327 -5.22 -43.84 14.60
C GLN A 327 -5.48 -42.45 13.98
N HIS A 328 -4.62 -42.19 12.98
CA HIS A 328 -4.70 -41.22 11.90
C HIS A 328 -6.12 -40.72 11.60
N ALA A 329 -6.35 -39.42 11.80
CA ALA A 329 -7.54 -38.74 11.30
C ALA A 329 -7.15 -37.35 10.79
N LEU A 330 -7.60 -37.08 9.57
CA LEU A 330 -7.62 -35.78 8.91
C LEU A 330 -8.19 -34.70 9.85
N LEU A 331 -7.62 -33.50 9.77
CA LEU A 331 -8.06 -32.29 10.48
C LEU A 331 -9.60 -32.17 10.44
N PRO A 332 -10.30 -32.15 11.60
CA PRO A 332 -11.74 -31.99 11.61
C PRO A 332 -12.10 -30.55 11.22
N ALA A 333 -13.09 -30.41 10.34
CA ALA A 333 -13.71 -29.13 10.04
C ALA A 333 -14.22 -28.48 11.34
N HIS A 334 -13.59 -27.38 11.76
CA HIS A 334 -14.02 -26.62 12.92
C HIS A 334 -15.37 -25.97 12.65
N ARG A 335 -16.46 -26.55 13.16
CA ARG A 335 -17.78 -25.90 13.19
C ARG A 335 -17.75 -24.77 14.23
N ILE A 336 -18.03 -23.56 13.78
CA ILE A 336 -18.18 -22.36 14.62
C ILE A 336 -19.69 -22.11 14.76
N LEU A 337 -20.22 -22.16 15.99
CA LEU A 337 -21.61 -21.83 16.29
C LEU A 337 -21.65 -20.40 16.84
N CYS A 338 -22.18 -19.47 16.06
CA CYS A 338 -22.47 -18.11 16.52
C CYS A 338 -23.83 -18.12 17.22
N ALA A 339 -23.90 -17.60 18.46
CA ALA A 339 -25.19 -17.35 19.10
C ALA A 339 -25.86 -16.19 18.35
N GLY A 340 -27.08 -16.41 17.84
CA GLY A 340 -27.88 -15.36 17.22
C GLY A 340 -28.18 -14.23 18.20
N PRO A 341 -28.50 -13.01 17.71
CA PRO A 341 -28.75 -11.86 18.55
C PRO A 341 -29.93 -12.15 19.48
N VAL A 342 -29.68 -12.01 20.79
CA VAL A 342 -30.73 -11.98 21.80
C VAL A 342 -31.47 -10.67 21.59
N GLY A 343 -32.73 -10.75 21.16
CA GLY A 343 -33.58 -9.59 20.96
C GLY A 343 -33.71 -8.76 22.24
N VAL A 344 -33.53 -7.45 22.10
CA VAL A 344 -33.98 -6.43 23.05
C VAL A 344 -35.08 -5.65 22.38
#